data_AF-A0A7X9DKL8-F1
#
_entry.id   AF-A0A7X9DKL8-F1
#
_cell.length_a   1.000
_cell.length_b   1.000
_cell.length_c   1.000
_cell.angle_alpha   90.00
_cell.angle_beta   90.00
_cell.angle_gamma   90.00
#
_symmetry.space_group_name_H-M   'P 1'
#
loop_
_entity.id
_entity.type
_entity.pdbx_description
1 polymer ?
#
loop_
_entity_poly.entity_id
_entity_poly.type
_entity_poly.pdbx_seq_one_letter_code
_entity_poly.pdbx_strand_id
1 'polypeptide(L)'
;MGQIIGKVFNVQRVHKTAKSVTVGDFDTLEQAKAAMLEHYKTNPKRGNFFYRISEDELEDVGGTVMRKFTISLAGDDGPYYKRFSMDELKGMVAL
;
A
#
# COMPACT_ATOMS: atom_id res chain seq x y z
N MET A 1 6.07 21.84 -11.75
CA MET A 1 5.14 20.77 -11.33
C MET A 1 5.03 19.82 -12.49
N GLY A 2 5.23 18.53 -12.23
CA GLY A 2 5.08 17.49 -13.24
C GLY A 2 3.60 17.26 -13.57
N GLN A 3 3.37 16.48 -14.63
CA GLN A 3 2.03 16.14 -15.08
C GLN A 3 1.55 14.90 -14.33
N ILE A 4 0.36 14.96 -13.72
CA ILE A 4 -0.27 13.76 -13.15
C ILE A 4 -0.70 12.87 -14.32
N ILE A 5 -0.15 11.65 -14.37
CA ILE A 5 -0.37 10.67 -15.44
C ILE A 5 -1.28 9.51 -15.03
N GLY A 6 -1.54 9.34 -13.73
CA GLY A 6 -2.45 8.30 -13.25
C GLY A 6 -2.48 8.16 -11.73
N LYS A 7 -3.26 7.19 -11.27
CA LYS A 7 -3.39 6.80 -9.87
C LYS A 7 -3.20 5.30 -9.74
N VAL A 8 -2.55 4.87 -8.66
CA VAL A 8 -2.32 3.46 -8.35
C VAL A 8 -2.52 3.19 -6.86
N PHE A 9 -3.02 2.01 -6.54
CA PHE A 9 -3.05 1.48 -5.18
C PHE A 9 -1.75 0.74 -4.92
N ASN A 10 -0.87 1.34 -4.13
CA ASN A 10 0.36 0.71 -3.72
C ASN A 10 0.14 -0.14 -2.46
N VAL A 11 0.63 -1.38 -2.51
CA VAL A 11 0.61 -2.30 -1.38
C VAL A 11 2.03 -2.48 -0.86
N GLN A 12 2.22 -2.24 0.44
CA GLN A 12 3.53 -2.42 1.07
C GLN A 12 3.42 -3.17 2.38
N ARG A 13 4.40 -4.05 2.62
CA ARG A 13 4.66 -4.65 3.91
C ARG A 13 5.69 -3.80 4.63
N VAL A 14 5.29 -3.19 5.74
CA VAL A 14 6.15 -2.32 6.55
C VAL A 14 6.56 -3.06 7.80
N HIS A 15 7.88 -3.19 7.98
CA HIS A 15 8.47 -3.74 9.20
C HIS A 15 8.88 -2.60 10.13
N LYS A 16 8.77 -2.79 11.44
CA LYS A 16 9.15 -1.75 12.43
C LYS A 16 10.64 -1.39 12.36
N THR A 17 11.49 -2.36 12.05
CA THR A 17 12.96 -2.23 12.15
C THR A 17 13.68 -2.52 10.83
N ALA A 18 12.96 -2.96 9.80
CA ALA A 18 13.52 -3.33 8.51
C ALA A 18 12.91 -2.50 7.38
N LYS A 19 13.55 -2.53 6.20
CA LYS A 19 13.05 -1.85 5.01
C LYS A 19 11.65 -2.33 4.67
N SER A 20 10.78 -1.39 4.28
CA SER A 20 9.48 -1.72 3.72
C SER A 20 9.65 -2.44 2.39
N VAL A 21 8.85 -3.48 2.19
CA VAL A 21 8.83 -4.25 0.94
C VAL A 21 7.58 -3.86 0.17
N THR A 22 7.75 -3.43 -1.08
CA THR A 22 6.64 -3.21 -1.99
C THR A 22 6.15 -4.55 -2.52
N VAL A 23 4.87 -4.83 -2.32
CA VAL A 23 4.19 -6.04 -2.82
C VAL A 23 3.80 -5.84 -4.28
N GLY A 24 3.30 -4.65 -4.63
CA GLY A 24 2.93 -4.30 -5.98
C GLY A 24 2.14 -2.99 -6.05
N ASP A 25 1.85 -2.60 -7.28
CA ASP A 25 0.99 -1.46 -7.63
C ASP A 25 -0.18 -1.99 -8.45
N PHE A 26 -1.39 -1.55 -8.10
CA PHE A 26 -2.63 -2.08 -8.67
C PHE A 26 -3.57 -0.96 -9.06
N ASP A 27 -4.40 -1.17 -10.07
CA ASP A 27 -5.34 -0.15 -10.53
C ASP A 27 -6.56 -0.03 -9.62
N THR A 28 -6.91 -1.10 -8.89
CA THR A 28 -8.10 -1.14 -8.02
C THR A 28 -7.78 -1.56 -6.59
N LEU A 29 -8.58 -1.06 -5.66
CA LEU A 29 -8.48 -1.40 -4.24
C LEU A 29 -8.71 -2.89 -3.97
N GLU A 30 -9.59 -3.54 -4.74
CA GLU A 30 -9.89 -4.96 -4.59
C GLU A 30 -8.69 -5.83 -4.98
N GLN A 31 -8.03 -5.52 -6.11
CA GLN A 31 -6.81 -6.20 -6.52
C GLN A 31 -5.69 -5.98 -5.49
N ALA A 32 -5.53 -4.75 -4.99
CA ALA A 32 -4.56 -4.43 -3.95
C ALA A 32 -4.79 -5.26 -2.67
N LYS A 33 -6.04 -5.38 -2.22
CA LYS A 33 -6.40 -6.20 -1.06
C LYS A 33 -6.16 -7.69 -1.32
N ALA A 34 -6.51 -8.20 -2.50
CA ALA A 34 -6.29 -9.59 -2.85
C ALA A 34 -4.79 -9.93 -2.84
N ALA A 35 -3.97 -9.11 -3.49
CA ALA A 35 -2.51 -9.29 -3.53
C ALA A 35 -1.87 -9.16 -2.14
N MET A 36 -2.36 -8.25 -1.30
CA MET A 36 -1.94 -8.14 0.11
C MET A 36 -2.20 -9.44 0.88
N LEU A 37 -3.40 -10.01 0.74
CA LEU A 37 -3.79 -11.25 1.43
C LEU A 37 -3.02 -12.45 0.89
N GLU A 38 -2.84 -12.54 -0.42
CA GLU A 38 -2.02 -13.58 -1.05
C GLU A 38 -0.59 -13.52 -0.54
N HIS A 39 0.03 -12.34 -0.55
CA HIS A 39 1.38 -12.13 -0.04
C HIS A 39 1.48 -12.48 1.45
N TYR A 40 0.46 -12.16 2.26
CA TYR A 40 0.40 -12.55 3.68
C TYR A 40 0.24 -14.06 3.90
N LYS A 41 -0.43 -14.78 3.00
CA LYS A 41 -0.57 -16.24 3.06
C LYS A 41 0.72 -16.97 2.68
N THR A 42 1.41 -16.51 1.64
CA THR A 42 2.59 -17.17 1.08
C THR A 42 3.89 -16.84 1.83
N ASN A 43 3.96 -15.67 2.47
CA ASN A 43 5.19 -15.22 3.12
C ASN A 43 5.27 -15.58 4.61
N PRO A 44 6.49 -15.84 5.13
CA PRO A 44 6.69 -16.10 6.55
C PRO A 44 6.36 -14.87 7.40
N LYS A 45 5.55 -15.12 8.44
CA LYS A 45 5.05 -14.12 9.40
C LYS A 45 6.06 -13.86 10.52
N ARG A 46 7.31 -13.58 10.16
CA ARG A 46 8.38 -13.31 11.13
C ARG A 46 8.42 -11.82 11.49
N GLY A 47 8.53 -11.55 12.79
CA GLY A 47 8.69 -10.20 13.35
C GLY A 47 7.39 -9.39 13.36
N ASN A 48 7.48 -8.17 13.89
CA ASN A 48 6.36 -7.23 13.93
C ASN A 48 6.30 -6.41 12.63
N PHE A 49 5.21 -6.58 11.88
CA PHE A 49 4.95 -5.88 10.62
C PHE A 49 3.45 -5.61 10.47
N PHE A 50 3.15 -4.64 9.60
CA PHE A 50 1.80 -4.34 9.14
C PHE A 50 1.83 -4.19 7.62
N TYR A 51 0.69 -4.35 6.98
CA TYR A 51 0.54 -3.95 5.59
C TYR A 51 -0.07 -2.55 5.52
N ARG A 52 0.27 -1.81 4.47
CA ARG A 52 -0.41 -0.56 4.12
C ARG A 52 -0.82 -0.60 2.67
N ILE A 53 -2.00 -0.05 2.41
CA ILE A 53 -2.48 0.26 1.07
C ILE A 53 -2.63 1.78 0.99
N SER A 54 -1.98 2.41 0.02
CA SER A 54 -2.09 3.84 -0.27
C SER A 54 -2.54 4.06 -1.73
N GLU A 55 -3.47 4.97 -1.94
CA GLU A 55 -3.73 5.54 -3.26
C GLU A 55 -2.67 6.62 -3.51
N ASP A 56 -1.79 6.34 -4.46
CA ASP A 56 -0.69 7.21 -4.83
C ASP A 56 -0.90 7.73 -6.25
N GLU A 57 -0.59 9.01 -6.47
CA GLU A 57 -0.59 9.60 -7.80
C GLU A 57 0.76 9.35 -8.49
N LEU A 58 0.73 9.08 -9.78
CA LEU A 58 1.92 9.03 -10.62
C LEU A 58 2.09 10.37 -11.31
N GLU A 59 3.25 10.99 -11.12
CA GLU A 59 3.60 12.30 -11.67
C GLU A 59 4.80 12.13 -12.60
N ASP A 60 4.65 12.54 -13.87
CA ASP A 60 5.76 12.65 -14.80
C ASP A 60 6.45 14.00 -14.59
N VAL A 61 7.72 13.94 -14.16
CA VAL A 61 8.59 15.11 -14.03
C VAL A 61 9.69 15.00 -15.06
N GLY A 62 9.45 15.57 -16.25
CA GLY A 62 10.47 15.68 -17.31
C GLY A 62 10.88 14.32 -17.88
N GLY A 63 9.93 13.40 -18.08
CA GLY A 63 10.15 12.05 -18.59
C GLY A 63 10.52 11.03 -17.51
N THR A 64 10.59 11.45 -16.24
CA THR A 64 10.77 10.54 -15.10
C THR A 64 9.45 10.38 -14.36
N VAL A 65 8.93 9.15 -14.32
CA VAL A 65 7.74 8.83 -13.54
C VAL A 65 8.10 8.74 -12.06
N MET A 66 7.56 9.66 -11.27
CA MET A 66 7.68 9.69 -9.82
C MET A 66 6.35 9.32 -9.18
N ARG A 67 6.43 8.74 -7.98
CA ARG A 67 5.26 8.46 -7.16
C ARG A 67 5.06 9.56 -6.13
N LYS A 68 3.90 10.18 -6.18
CA LYS A 68 3.45 11.18 -5.22
C LYS A 68 2.48 10.53 -4.25
N PHE A 69 2.99 10.22 -3.06
CA PHE A 69 2.16 9.75 -1.95
C PHE A 69 1.74 10.95 -1.10
N THR A 70 0.48 10.95 -0.65
CA THR A 70 -0.04 11.98 0.27
C THR A 70 -0.45 11.32 1.57
N ILE A 71 0.00 11.87 2.69
CA ILE A 71 -0.41 11.43 4.03
C ILE A 71 -1.14 12.59 4.69
N SER A 72 -2.47 12.48 4.76
CA SER A 72 -3.30 13.45 5.49
C SER A 72 -3.19 13.16 6.99
N LEU A 73 -2.75 14.16 7.77
CA LEU A 73 -2.65 14.08 9.23
C LEU A 73 -3.93 14.52 9.95
N ALA A 74 -4.89 15.11 9.21
CA ALA A 74 -6.15 15.63 9.72
C ALA A 74 -7.32 15.22 8.81
N GLY A 75 -8.06 14.17 9.19
CA GLY A 75 -9.38 13.84 8.61
C GLY A 75 -9.42 13.17 7.23
N ASP A 76 -10.59 12.57 6.94
CA ASP A 76 -10.93 11.64 5.84
C ASP A 76 -10.92 12.20 4.41
N ASP A 77 -10.62 13.49 4.19
CA ASP A 77 -10.62 14.10 2.84
C ASP A 77 -9.34 13.82 2.02
N GLY A 78 -8.50 12.89 2.49
CA GLY A 78 -7.26 12.48 1.82
C GLY A 78 -7.44 11.29 0.87
N PRO A 79 -6.47 11.05 -0.04
CA PRO A 79 -6.45 9.83 -0.84
C PRO A 79 -6.42 8.59 0.06
N TYR A 80 -6.98 7.49 -0.44
CA TYR A 80 -7.18 6.28 0.35
C TYR A 80 -5.89 5.84 1.03
N TYR A 81 -5.93 5.68 2.35
CA TYR A 81 -4.81 5.19 3.12
C TYR A 81 -5.32 4.28 4.22
N LYS A 82 -4.95 3.00 4.19
CA LYS A 82 -5.30 2.06 5.24
C LYS A 82 -4.12 1.20 5.66
N ARG A 83 -3.92 1.11 6.97
CA ARG A 83 -3.00 0.15 7.59
C ARG A 83 -3.79 -1.08 8.04
N PHE A 84 -3.17 -2.23 7.86
CA PHE A 84 -3.70 -3.53 8.25
C PHE A 84 -2.72 -4.18 9.21
N SER A 85 -3.15 -4.29 10.46
CA SER A 85 -2.43 -5.00 11.50
C SER A 85 -2.44 -6.51 11.25
N MET A 86 -1.53 -7.22 11.92
CA MET A 86 -1.45 -8.68 11.77
C MET A 86 -2.72 -9.38 12.26
N ASP A 87 -3.35 -8.87 13.32
CA ASP A 87 -4.60 -9.42 13.86
C ASP A 87 -5.77 -9.26 12.89
N GLU A 88 -5.91 -8.09 12.27
CA GLU A 88 -6.93 -7.87 11.22
C GLU A 88 -6.71 -8.82 10.03
N LEU A 89 -5.46 -8.97 9.56
CA LEU A 89 -5.14 -9.87 8.45
C LEU A 89 -5.37 -11.34 8.80
N LYS A 90 -5.11 -11.73 10.05
CA LYS A 90 -5.43 -13.07 10.53
C LYS A 90 -6.94 -13.32 10.51
N GLY A 91 -7.74 -12.34 10.93
CA GLY A 91 -9.20 -12.42 10.86
C GLY A 91 -9.71 -12.52 9.42
N MET A 92 -9.14 -11.74 8.49
CA MET A 92 -9.53 -11.75 7.07
C MET A 92 -9.17 -13.05 6.34
N VAL A 93 -8.14 -13.78 6.80
CA VAL A 93 -7.72 -15.06 6.22
C VAL A 93 -8.41 -16.27 6.87
N ALA A 94 -8.98 -16.10 8.07
CA ALA A 94 -9.67 -17.17 8.80
C ALA A 94 -11.13 -17.38 8.35
N LEU A 95 -11.64 -16.50 7.48
CA LEU A 95 -12.91 -16.62 6.75
C LEU A 95 -12.68 -17.34 5.41
#